data_AF-B3VYH9-F1
#
_entry.id   AF-B3VYH9-F1
#
_cell.length_a   1.000
_cell.length_b   1.000
_cell.length_c   1.000
_cell.angle_alpha   90.00
_cell.angle_beta   90.00
_cell.angle_gamma   90.00
#
_symmetry.space_group_name_H-M   'P 1'
#
loop_
_entity.id
_entity.type
_entity.pdbx_description
1 polymer ?
#
loop_
_entity_poly.entity_id
_entity_poly.type
_entity_poly.pdbx_seq_one_letter_code
_entity_poly.pdbx_strand_id
1 'polypeptide(L)'
;SPPLSSPSLLFSNPKPDQPLCPSLLIIALSSPSLYIFHHISSKTLIGSLVLPEIPFSGNSSEPSLGDKSCNIYALNDMDNLTLVVLVQCSISAERSSAVAKLLIGDQIIPKRVLIMDSVQSQNFRGKLAPDETYVFKLETSAERKGLDGDVCGGSSLLKGLDYFPSGSVLDGLAAAL
;
A
#
# COMPACT_ATOMS: atom_id res chain seq x y z
N SER A 1 27.97 -4.11 -15.83
CA SER A 1 27.48 -4.32 -14.46
C SER A 1 26.59 -5.56 -14.45
N PRO A 2 26.68 -6.44 -13.44
CA PRO A 2 25.78 -7.59 -13.33
C PRO A 2 24.32 -7.11 -13.13
N PRO A 3 23.31 -7.86 -13.61
CA PRO A 3 21.91 -7.51 -13.41
C PRO A 3 21.57 -7.58 -11.91
N LEU A 4 20.86 -6.58 -11.39
CA LEU A 4 20.35 -6.63 -10.02
C LEU A 4 19.37 -7.80 -9.86
N SER A 5 19.50 -8.53 -8.76
CA SER A 5 18.57 -9.60 -8.39
C SER A 5 17.13 -9.07 -8.33
N SER A 6 16.15 -9.92 -8.63
CA SER A 6 14.74 -9.52 -8.60
C SER A 6 14.25 -9.33 -7.16
N PRO A 7 13.32 -8.40 -6.90
CA PRO A 7 12.64 -8.32 -5.61
C PRO A 7 11.92 -9.64 -5.30
N SER A 8 11.76 -9.96 -4.02
CA SER A 8 11.12 -11.22 -3.61
C SER A 8 10.26 -11.03 -2.37
N LEU A 9 9.15 -11.80 -2.29
CA LEU A 9 8.30 -11.86 -1.12
C LEU A 9 8.73 -13.02 -0.22
N LEU A 10 8.96 -12.72 1.05
CA LEU A 10 9.28 -13.69 2.08
C LEU A 10 8.10 -13.77 3.05
N PHE A 11 7.41 -14.90 3.10
CA PHE A 11 6.34 -15.14 4.07
C PHE A 11 6.87 -15.81 5.33
N SER A 12 6.29 -15.43 6.48
CA SER A 12 6.49 -16.08 7.78
C SER A 12 5.98 -17.53 7.71
N ASN A 13 6.62 -18.44 8.44
CA ASN A 13 6.20 -19.85 8.47
C ASN A 13 4.86 -20.02 9.23
N PRO A 14 3.90 -20.77 8.67
CA PRO A 14 4.00 -21.57 7.45
C PRO A 14 3.87 -20.73 6.18
N LYS A 15 4.77 -20.98 5.21
CA LYS A 15 4.66 -20.41 3.86
C LYS A 15 3.29 -20.81 3.28
N PRO A 16 2.52 -19.87 2.73
CA PRO A 16 1.22 -20.21 2.17
C PRO A 16 1.40 -21.08 0.91
N ASP A 17 0.71 -22.23 0.86
CA ASP A 17 0.71 -23.14 -0.29
C ASP A 17 -0.06 -22.59 -1.50
N GLN A 18 -0.89 -21.57 -1.27
CA GLN A 18 -1.73 -20.90 -2.25
C GLN A 18 -1.53 -19.38 -2.17
N PRO A 19 -1.77 -18.64 -3.26
CA PRO A 19 -1.75 -17.18 -3.22
C PRO A 19 -2.77 -16.65 -2.20
N LEU A 20 -2.39 -15.61 -1.47
CA LEU A 20 -3.26 -14.96 -0.51
C LEU A 20 -4.32 -14.16 -1.27
N CYS A 21 -5.60 -14.41 -0.99
CA CYS A 21 -6.72 -13.74 -1.66
C CYS A 21 -7.49 -12.83 -0.69
N PRO A 22 -6.90 -11.71 -0.22
CA PRO A 22 -7.59 -10.84 0.73
C PRO A 22 -8.77 -10.10 0.11
N SER A 23 -9.77 -9.83 0.93
CA SER A 23 -10.91 -8.99 0.57
C SER A 23 -10.49 -7.53 0.35
N LEU A 24 -9.49 -7.08 1.10
CA LEU A 24 -8.91 -5.74 1.04
C LEU A 24 -7.41 -5.83 1.30
N LEU A 25 -6.63 -5.19 0.42
CA LEU A 25 -5.21 -4.94 0.61
C LEU A 25 -5.01 -3.43 0.79
N ILE A 26 -4.48 -3.05 1.95
CA ILE A 26 -4.12 -1.66 2.26
C ILE A 26 -2.63 -1.51 2.05
N ILE A 27 -2.20 -0.52 1.26
CA ILE A 27 -0.79 -0.20 1.02
C ILE A 27 -0.52 1.19 1.57
N ALA A 28 0.25 1.24 2.67
CA ALA A 28 0.67 2.46 3.33
C ALA A 28 2.06 2.87 2.83
N LEU A 29 2.13 4.01 2.13
CA LEU A 29 3.36 4.56 1.54
C LEU A 29 3.81 5.84 2.24
N SER A 30 2.87 6.63 2.75
CA SER A 30 3.16 7.92 3.39
C SER A 30 3.47 7.79 4.87
N SER A 31 4.32 8.68 5.39
CA SER A 31 4.65 8.73 6.83
C SER A 31 3.42 8.74 7.76
N PRO A 32 2.35 9.53 7.51
CA PRO A 32 1.14 9.47 8.33
C PRO A 32 0.44 8.11 8.28
N SER A 33 0.33 7.49 7.11
CA SER A 33 -0.29 6.17 6.98
C SER A 33 0.52 5.10 7.71
N LEU A 34 1.84 5.10 7.54
CA LEU A 34 2.76 4.20 8.23
C LEU A 34 2.63 4.35 9.75
N TYR A 35 2.57 5.59 10.26
CA TYR A 35 2.38 5.86 11.67
C TYR A 35 1.08 5.25 12.21
N ILE A 36 -0.05 5.43 11.49
CA ILE A 36 -1.35 4.88 11.88
C ILE A 36 -1.28 3.36 11.99
N PHE A 37 -0.86 2.66 10.93
CA PHE A 37 -0.87 1.20 10.91
C PHE A 37 0.19 0.57 11.82
N HIS A 38 1.30 1.26 12.07
CA HIS A 38 2.29 0.84 13.06
C HIS A 38 1.68 0.76 14.47
N HIS A 39 0.73 1.63 14.82
CA HIS A 39 0.10 1.63 16.15
C HIS A 39 -1.13 0.73 16.26
N ILE A 40 -1.60 0.11 15.18
CA ILE A 40 -2.69 -0.88 15.24
C ILE A 40 -2.21 -2.12 16.00
N SER A 41 -2.85 -2.42 17.12
CA SER A 41 -2.46 -3.54 18.00
C SER A 41 -2.86 -4.91 17.45
N SER A 42 -3.95 -4.97 16.68
CA SER A 42 -4.54 -6.20 16.14
C SER A 42 -3.99 -6.58 14.76
N LYS A 43 -2.66 -6.69 14.67
CA LYS A 43 -1.98 -7.09 13.42
C LYS A 43 -0.95 -8.19 13.66
N THR A 44 -0.83 -9.11 12.72
CA THR A 44 0.14 -10.22 12.76
C THR A 44 1.07 -10.11 11.56
N LEU A 45 2.39 -10.22 11.77
CA LEU A 45 3.37 -10.15 10.70
C LEU A 45 3.37 -11.46 9.90
N ILE A 46 2.89 -11.41 8.65
CA ILE A 46 2.79 -12.59 7.78
C ILE A 46 3.90 -12.67 6.74
N GLY A 47 4.63 -11.57 6.50
CA GLY A 47 5.74 -11.58 5.56
C GLY A 47 6.40 -10.22 5.38
N SER A 48 7.39 -10.16 4.50
CA SER A 48 8.12 -8.95 4.15
C SER A 48 8.59 -9.04 2.69
N LEU A 49 8.63 -7.89 2.00
CA LEU A 49 9.23 -7.74 0.69
C LEU A 49 10.72 -7.44 0.86
N VAL A 50 11.55 -8.32 0.31
CA VAL A 50 13.00 -8.19 0.31
C VAL A 50 13.46 -7.57 -1.01
N LEU A 51 14.08 -6.40 -0.89
CA LEU A 51 14.74 -5.70 -1.98
C LEU A 51 16.26 -5.84 -1.84
N PRO A 52 16.96 -6.49 -2.80
CA PRO A 52 18.40 -6.72 -2.74
C PRO A 52 19.24 -5.45 -2.56
N GLU A 53 18.75 -4.32 -3.05
CA GLU A 53 19.40 -3.02 -3.00
C GLU A 53 19.31 -2.31 -1.64
N ILE A 54 18.42 -2.76 -0.75
CA ILE A 54 18.17 -2.08 0.53
C ILE A 54 18.92 -2.83 1.65
N PRO A 55 19.89 -2.19 2.32
CA PRO A 55 20.62 -2.85 3.38
C PRO A 55 19.73 -3.03 4.61
N PHE A 56 19.83 -4.19 5.24
CA PHE A 56 19.19 -4.48 6.52
C PHE A 56 19.92 -3.85 7.72
N SER A 57 21.09 -3.25 7.49
CA SER A 57 21.89 -2.62 8.54
C SER A 57 21.14 -1.43 9.15
N GLY A 58 20.99 -1.44 10.47
CA GLY A 58 20.29 -0.38 11.20
C GLY A 58 18.80 -0.62 11.40
N ASN A 59 18.26 -1.74 10.91
CA ASN A 59 16.92 -2.19 11.27
C ASN A 59 16.94 -2.82 12.67
N SER A 60 15.87 -2.60 13.42
CA SER A 60 15.62 -3.24 14.70
C SER A 60 15.29 -4.72 14.54
N SER A 61 15.47 -5.51 15.61
CA SER A 61 15.04 -6.92 15.65
C SER A 61 13.51 -7.06 15.67
N GLU A 62 12.83 -6.08 16.27
CA GLU A 62 11.38 -5.93 16.23
C GLU A 62 10.99 -4.80 15.26
N PRO A 63 9.89 -4.94 14.50
CA PRO A 63 9.48 -3.94 13.52
C PRO A 63 9.34 -2.56 14.15
N SER A 64 10.09 -1.60 13.64
CA SER A 64 10.10 -0.22 14.10
C SER A 64 9.73 0.76 13.00
N LEU A 65 9.27 1.96 13.38
CA LEU A 65 8.94 3.03 12.42
C LEU A 65 10.15 3.49 11.58
N GLY A 66 11.37 3.33 12.10
CA GLY A 66 12.61 3.75 11.43
C GLY A 66 13.24 2.68 10.55
N ASP A 67 12.71 1.46 10.53
CA ASP A 67 13.29 0.37 9.77
C ASP A 67 13.08 0.59 8.27
N LYS A 68 14.11 0.32 7.47
CA LYS A 68 14.03 0.36 6.00
C LYS A 68 13.46 -0.95 5.48
N SER A 69 12.23 -1.26 5.87
CA SER A 69 11.58 -2.54 5.58
C SER A 69 10.27 -2.34 4.82
N CYS A 70 9.79 -3.42 4.21
CA CYS A 70 8.48 -3.45 3.57
C CYS A 70 7.72 -4.65 4.11
N ASN A 71 6.94 -4.45 5.17
CA ASN A 71 6.35 -5.54 5.95
C ASN A 71 4.88 -5.73 5.60
N ILE A 72 4.44 -6.99 5.63
CA ILE A 72 3.08 -7.40 5.30
C ILE A 72 2.45 -7.98 6.56
N TYR A 73 1.35 -7.39 6.96
CA TYR A 73 0.59 -7.78 8.14
C TYR A 73 -0.80 -8.25 7.75
N ALA A 74 -1.29 -9.27 8.44
CA ALA A 74 -2.71 -9.60 8.46
C ALA A 74 -3.38 -8.87 9.62
N LEU A 75 -4.49 -8.19 9.35
CA LEU A 75 -5.36 -7.68 10.39
C LEU A 75 -6.26 -8.82 10.86
N ASN A 76 -6.27 -9.07 12.17
CA ASN A 76 -7.09 -10.12 12.76
C ASN A 76 -8.56 -9.69 12.71
N ASP A 77 -9.26 -10.06 11.64
CA ASP A 77 -10.71 -9.97 11.53
C ASP A 77 -11.27 -11.37 11.25
N MET A 78 -12.34 -11.72 11.96
CA MET A 78 -12.84 -13.11 12.09
C MET A 78 -13.43 -13.66 10.79
N ASP A 79 -13.88 -12.79 9.88
CA ASP A 79 -14.66 -13.18 8.70
C ASP A 79 -14.03 -12.78 7.36
N ASN A 80 -13.08 -11.83 7.34
CA ASN A 80 -12.50 -11.30 6.09
C ASN A 80 -10.98 -11.09 6.22
N LEU A 81 -10.21 -11.77 5.38
CA LEU A 81 -8.77 -11.54 5.30
C LEU A 81 -8.52 -10.12 4.78
N THR A 82 -7.98 -9.26 5.64
CA THR A 82 -7.50 -7.92 5.30
C THR A 82 -6.00 -7.87 5.52
N LEU A 83 -5.26 -7.48 4.48
CA LEU A 83 -3.81 -7.34 4.55
C LEU A 83 -3.41 -5.87 4.53
N VAL A 84 -2.35 -5.55 5.27
CA VAL A 84 -1.74 -4.23 5.30
C VAL A 84 -0.27 -4.36 4.95
N VAL A 85 0.17 -3.61 3.94
CA VAL A 85 1.56 -3.51 3.52
C VAL A 85 2.09 -2.16 3.99
N LEU A 86 3.12 -2.19 4.84
CA LEU A 86 3.83 -1.01 5.31
C LEU A 86 5.12 -0.87 4.53
N VAL A 87 5.18 0.10 3.62
CA VAL A 87 6.37 0.37 2.80
C VAL A 87 7.17 1.49 3.45
N GLN A 88 8.15 1.13 4.28
CA GLN A 88 9.03 2.09 4.96
C GLN A 88 10.36 2.28 4.23
N CYS A 89 10.60 1.51 3.18
CA CYS A 89 11.82 1.54 2.39
C CYS A 89 11.65 2.39 1.12
N SER A 90 12.73 3.04 0.68
CA SER A 90 12.71 3.84 -0.55
C SER A 90 12.82 2.95 -1.78
N ILE A 91 11.71 2.81 -2.51
CA ILE A 91 11.64 2.02 -3.75
C ILE A 91 11.85 2.96 -4.93
N SER A 92 12.85 2.68 -5.77
CA SER A 92 13.10 3.48 -6.97
C SER A 92 12.00 3.29 -8.03
N ALA A 93 11.79 4.29 -8.87
CA ALA A 93 10.81 4.23 -9.97
C ALA A 93 11.08 3.03 -10.91
N GLU A 94 12.35 2.74 -11.20
CA GLU A 94 12.78 1.60 -12.03
C GLU A 94 12.31 0.24 -11.48
N ARG A 95 12.18 0.13 -10.16
CA ARG A 95 11.81 -1.11 -9.46
C ARG A 95 10.32 -1.18 -9.11
N SER A 96 9.65 -0.04 -9.16
CA SER A 96 8.25 0.11 -8.74
C SER A 96 7.31 -0.84 -9.48
N SER A 97 7.49 -1.02 -10.79
CA SER A 97 6.65 -1.96 -11.57
C SER A 97 6.85 -3.42 -11.17
N ALA A 98 8.09 -3.84 -10.87
CA ALA A 98 8.36 -5.19 -10.42
C ALA A 98 7.79 -5.45 -9.02
N VAL A 99 7.91 -4.47 -8.12
CA VAL A 99 7.34 -4.55 -6.77
C VAL A 99 5.81 -4.57 -6.81
N ALA A 100 5.18 -3.71 -7.62
CA ALA A 100 3.74 -3.69 -7.78
C ALA A 100 3.21 -5.06 -8.22
N LYS A 101 3.80 -5.68 -9.25
CA LYS A 101 3.42 -7.03 -9.71
C LYS A 101 3.51 -8.09 -8.61
N LEU A 102 4.51 -8.01 -7.74
CA LEU A 102 4.61 -8.93 -6.59
C LEU A 102 3.51 -8.70 -5.56
N LEU A 103 3.19 -7.43 -5.27
CA LEU A 103 2.20 -7.05 -4.25
C LEU A 103 0.75 -7.26 -4.68
N ILE A 104 0.43 -7.16 -5.98
CA ILE A 104 -0.95 -7.22 -6.49
C ILE A 104 -1.20 -8.23 -7.62
N GLY A 105 -0.24 -9.10 -7.95
CA GLY A 105 -0.33 -9.99 -9.12
C GLY A 105 -0.01 -11.46 -8.88
N ASP A 106 1.11 -11.75 -8.21
CA ASP A 106 1.61 -13.14 -8.16
C ASP A 106 1.16 -13.91 -6.91
N GLN A 107 1.62 -13.49 -5.73
CA GLN A 107 1.40 -14.24 -4.48
C GLN A 107 0.27 -13.65 -3.63
N ILE A 108 -0.17 -12.43 -3.96
CA ILE A 108 -1.28 -11.74 -3.29
C ILE A 108 -2.23 -11.25 -4.38
N ILE A 109 -3.46 -11.77 -4.36
CA ILE A 109 -4.51 -11.47 -5.34
C ILE A 109 -5.67 -10.82 -4.59
N PRO A 110 -5.60 -9.51 -4.33
CA PRO A 110 -6.62 -8.81 -3.56
C PRO A 110 -7.89 -8.57 -4.40
N LYS A 111 -9.06 -8.60 -3.74
CA LYS A 111 -10.32 -8.17 -4.38
C LYS A 111 -10.39 -6.65 -4.55
N ARG A 112 -9.89 -5.91 -3.55
CA ARG A 112 -9.82 -4.43 -3.54
C ARG A 112 -8.49 -3.97 -2.98
N VAL A 113 -7.99 -2.85 -3.49
CA VAL A 113 -6.73 -2.24 -3.05
C VAL A 113 -6.99 -0.81 -2.62
N LEU A 114 -6.53 -0.45 -1.42
CA LEU A 114 -6.51 0.92 -0.90
C LEU A 114 -5.06 1.38 -0.79
N ILE A 115 -4.69 2.40 -1.56
CA ILE A 115 -3.35 2.99 -1.51
C ILE A 115 -3.42 4.29 -0.72
N MET A 116 -2.59 4.41 0.31
CA MET A 116 -2.49 5.59 1.16
C MET A 116 -1.13 6.23 0.97
N ASP A 117 -1.13 7.35 0.26
CA ASP A 117 0.08 8.10 -0.06
C ASP A 117 -0.09 9.61 0.24
N SER A 118 1.01 10.35 0.25
CA SER A 118 1.06 11.78 0.48
C SER A 118 1.83 12.47 -0.64
N VAL A 119 1.17 13.39 -1.32
CA VAL A 119 1.80 14.20 -2.36
C VAL A 119 2.28 15.51 -1.74
N GLN A 120 3.54 15.87 -1.96
CA GLN A 120 4.05 17.16 -1.56
C GLN A 120 3.34 18.28 -2.33
N SER A 121 3.06 19.40 -1.66
CA SER A 121 2.39 20.55 -2.28
C SER A 121 3.11 21.08 -3.54
N GLN A 122 4.43 20.91 -3.63
CA GLN A 122 5.23 21.29 -4.79
C GLN A 122 4.93 20.46 -6.05
N ASN A 123 4.41 19.24 -5.89
CA ASN A 123 4.03 18.36 -6.99
C ASN A 123 2.58 18.58 -7.45
N PHE A 124 1.89 19.53 -6.82
CA PHE A 124 0.54 19.93 -7.17
C PHE A 124 0.56 21.15 -8.10
N ARG A 125 0.07 21.00 -9.34
CA ARG A 125 0.03 22.10 -10.33
C ARG A 125 -1.16 23.04 -10.14
N GLY A 126 -1.48 23.42 -8.91
CA GLY A 126 -2.56 24.33 -8.54
C GLY A 126 -2.24 25.16 -7.31
N LYS A 127 -3.20 25.96 -6.82
CA LYS A 127 -3.04 26.73 -5.57
C LYS A 127 -3.65 25.93 -4.42
N LEU A 128 -2.82 25.41 -3.54
CA LEU A 128 -3.22 24.89 -2.23
C LEU A 128 -2.73 25.86 -1.16
N ALA A 129 -3.55 26.14 -0.14
CA ALA A 129 -3.08 26.90 1.00
C ALA A 129 -2.02 26.05 1.74
N PRO A 130 -0.87 26.62 2.15
CA PRO A 130 0.19 25.85 2.78
C PRO A 130 -0.20 25.30 4.17
N ASP A 131 -1.18 25.92 4.82
CA ASP A 131 -1.58 25.60 6.21
C ASP A 131 -2.79 24.67 6.30
N GLU A 132 -3.33 24.21 5.17
CA GLU A 132 -4.54 23.38 5.13
C GLU A 132 -4.22 21.93 4.76
N THR A 133 -4.77 20.99 5.52
CA THR A 133 -4.62 19.55 5.27
C THR A 133 -5.68 19.09 4.28
N TYR A 134 -5.26 18.77 3.07
CA TYR A 134 -6.15 18.25 2.03
C TYR A 134 -6.10 16.73 1.98
N VAL A 135 -7.28 16.11 1.83
CA VAL A 135 -7.43 14.67 1.61
C VAL A 135 -8.30 14.48 0.37
N PHE A 136 -7.76 13.75 -0.60
CA PHE A 136 -8.45 13.47 -1.86
C PHE A 136 -8.53 11.96 -2.08
N LYS A 137 -9.52 11.51 -2.85
CA LYS A 137 -9.69 10.12 -3.25
C LYS A 137 -9.53 9.90 -4.76
N LEU A 138 -8.91 8.79 -5.13
CA LEU A 138 -8.86 8.27 -6.49
C LEU A 138 -9.57 6.90 -6.50
N GLU A 139 -10.56 6.73 -7.37
CA GLU A 139 -11.36 5.50 -7.46
C GLU A 139 -11.36 4.97 -8.89
N THR A 140 -11.34 3.65 -9.05
CA THR A 140 -11.49 3.02 -10.36
C THR A 140 -12.91 3.18 -10.90
N SER A 141 -13.07 3.03 -12.21
CA SER A 141 -14.40 3.07 -12.82
C SER A 141 -15.33 1.96 -12.31
N ALA A 142 -14.78 0.80 -11.91
CA ALA A 142 -15.54 -0.30 -11.32
C ALA A 142 -16.07 0.07 -9.92
N GLU A 143 -15.21 0.63 -9.05
CA GLU A 143 -15.62 1.12 -7.72
C GLU A 143 -16.64 2.27 -7.84
N ARG A 144 -16.51 3.12 -8.86
CA ARG A 144 -17.49 4.19 -9.15
C ARG A 144 -18.82 3.64 -9.67
N LYS A 145 -18.83 2.58 -10.50
CA LYS A 145 -20.05 2.00 -11.08
C LYS A 145 -20.84 1.13 -10.09
N GLY A 146 -20.20 0.64 -9.02
CA GLY A 146 -20.88 -0.04 -7.91
C GLY A 146 -21.96 0.80 -7.20
N LEU A 147 -22.08 2.09 -7.54
CA LEU A 147 -23.11 3.02 -7.06
C LEU A 147 -24.51 2.80 -7.64
N ASP A 148 -24.66 2.19 -8.84
CA ASP A 148 -25.92 2.27 -9.61
C ASP A 148 -26.80 1.00 -9.59
N GLY A 149 -26.36 -0.09 -8.94
CA GLY A 149 -26.95 -1.41 -9.17
C GLY A 149 -27.41 -2.24 -7.97
N ASP A 150 -27.15 -1.82 -6.73
CA ASP A 150 -27.46 -2.66 -5.57
C ASP A 150 -28.31 -1.93 -4.52
N VAL A 151 -29.56 -2.37 -4.41
CA VAL A 151 -30.52 -2.02 -3.36
C VAL A 151 -30.02 -2.51 -1.98
N CYS A 152 -28.91 -3.28 -1.93
CA CYS A 152 -28.25 -3.74 -0.73
C CYS A 152 -26.76 -3.33 -0.64
N GLY A 153 -26.48 -2.03 -0.57
CA GLY A 153 -25.38 -1.55 0.28
C GLY A 153 -23.94 -1.78 -0.20
N GLY A 154 -23.65 -1.67 -1.49
CA GLY A 154 -22.29 -1.49 -2.00
C GLY A 154 -21.68 -0.16 -1.55
N SER A 155 -21.15 -0.08 -0.32
CA SER A 155 -20.54 1.15 0.18
C SER A 155 -19.24 1.43 -0.58
N SER A 156 -19.15 2.59 -1.26
CA SER A 156 -17.86 3.21 -1.58
C SER A 156 -16.95 3.12 -0.36
N LEU A 157 -15.71 2.68 -0.57
CA LEU A 157 -14.73 2.47 0.50
C LEU A 157 -14.46 3.79 1.26
N LEU A 158 -14.53 4.93 0.55
CA LEU A 158 -14.31 6.27 1.11
C LEU A 158 -15.44 7.24 0.73
N LYS A 159 -16.37 7.45 1.66
CA LYS A 159 -17.44 8.47 1.56
C LYS A 159 -16.98 9.82 2.12
N GLY A 160 -17.43 10.91 1.51
CA GLY A 160 -17.19 12.27 2.02
C GLY A 160 -15.82 12.88 1.71
N LEU A 161 -15.03 12.28 0.81
CA LEU A 161 -13.78 12.85 0.32
C LEU A 161 -13.92 13.36 -1.11
N ASP A 162 -13.27 14.49 -1.39
CA ASP A 162 -13.21 15.08 -2.72
C ASP A 162 -12.34 14.24 -3.66
N TYR A 163 -12.68 14.25 -4.95
CA TYR A 163 -11.89 13.52 -5.95
C TYR A 163 -10.52 14.15 -6.17
N PHE A 164 -9.53 13.30 -6.43
CA PHE A 164 -8.18 13.71 -6.76
C PHE A 164 -8.20 14.62 -8.00
N PRO A 165 -7.70 15.86 -7.88
CA PRO A 165 -7.87 16.86 -8.92
C PRO A 165 -6.97 16.59 -10.13
N SER A 166 -7.45 17.00 -11.28
CA SER A 166 -6.73 16.90 -12.56
C SER A 166 -5.53 17.84 -12.57
N GLY A 167 -4.30 17.30 -12.59
CA GLY A 167 -3.05 18.08 -12.67
C GLY A 167 -1.97 17.72 -11.65
N SER A 168 -2.30 16.88 -10.67
CA SER A 168 -1.31 16.30 -9.75
C SER A 168 -0.50 15.20 -10.43
N VAL A 169 0.81 15.16 -10.17
CA VAL A 169 1.70 14.13 -10.69
C VAL A 169 2.00 13.12 -9.59
N LEU A 170 1.67 11.85 -9.84
CA LEU A 170 2.09 10.71 -9.03
C LEU A 170 3.25 10.01 -9.74
N ASP A 171 4.26 9.59 -8.99
CA ASP A 171 5.42 8.84 -9.49
C ASP A 171 5.77 7.72 -8.50
N GLY A 172 6.64 6.79 -8.89
CA GLY A 172 7.15 5.72 -8.06
C GLY A 172 6.13 4.59 -7.84
N LEU A 173 6.19 3.97 -6.66
CA LEU A 173 5.39 2.79 -6.36
C LEU A 173 3.88 3.08 -6.37
N ALA A 174 3.46 4.24 -5.86
CA ALA A 174 2.05 4.64 -5.83
C ALA A 174 1.43 4.71 -7.24
N ALA A 175 2.23 5.11 -8.24
CA ALA A 175 1.80 5.18 -9.63
C ALA A 175 1.86 3.84 -10.36
N ALA A 176 2.67 2.89 -9.87
CA ALA A 176 2.84 1.57 -10.46
C ALA A 176 1.80 0.54 -9.97
N LEU A 177 1.17 0.80 -8.81
CA LEU A 177 0.09 0.02 -8.22
C LEU A 177 -1.27 0.37 -8.84
#